data_AF-A0AAV3V7Q8-F1
#
_entry.id   AF-A0AAV3V7Q8-F1
#
_cell.length_a   1.000
_cell.length_b   1.000
_cell.length_c   1.000
_cell.angle_alpha   90.00
_cell.angle_beta   90.00
_cell.angle_gamma   90.00
#
_symmetry.space_group_name_H-M   'P 1'
#
loop_
_entity.id
_entity.type
_entity.pdbx_description
1 polymer ?
#
loop_
_entity_poly.entity_id
_entity_poly.type
_entity_poly.pdbx_seq_one_letter_code
_entity_poly.pdbx_strand_id
1 'polypeptide(L)' 'MSEKYIIDRVEGNYVIIEKENGDIDKISIRNVTGDFKEGDILINIDNKYFKVDKKSTEIRKKQIHNKMKDMWEEWADL' A
#
# COMPACT_ATOMS: atom_id res chain seq x y z
N MET A 1 -4.87 -0.82 16.55
CA MET A 1 -3.91 -0.92 15.44
C MET A 1 -3.86 0.44 14.76
N SER A 2 -2.69 0.92 14.35
CA SER A 2 -2.62 2.12 13.49
C SER A 2 -3.25 1.80 12.15
N GLU A 3 -4.14 2.67 11.68
CA GLU A 3 -4.81 2.52 10.38
C GLU A 3 -3.76 2.50 9.26
N LYS A 4 -3.89 1.55 8.33
CA LYS A 4 -2.98 1.36 7.21
C LYS A 4 -3.68 1.72 5.90
N TYR A 5 -2.92 2.35 5.02
CA TYR A 5 -3.42 2.81 3.72
C TYR A 5 -2.48 2.31 2.64
N ILE A 6 -3.00 1.79 1.54
CA ILE A 6 -2.21 1.34 0.41
C ILE A 6 -2.18 2.45 -0.62
N ILE A 7 -1.01 2.82 -1.12
CA ILE A 7 -0.93 3.71 -2.28
C ILE A 7 -1.40 2.95 -3.50
N ASP A 8 -2.55 3.34 -4.05
CA ASP A 8 -3.05 2.80 -5.32
C ASP A 8 -2.27 3.43 -6.48
N ARG A 9 -2.29 4.78 -6.57
CA ARG A 9 -1.65 5.54 -7.64
C ARG A 9 -1.24 6.94 -7.24
N VAL A 10 -0.35 7.57 -8.02
CA VAL A 10 0.05 8.98 -7.84
C VAL A 10 -0.53 9.84 -8.97
N GLU A 11 -1.31 10.85 -8.61
CA GLU A 11 -1.98 11.76 -9.55
C GLU A 11 -1.56 13.21 -9.28
N GLY A 12 -0.63 13.73 -10.09
CA GLY A 12 -0.12 15.09 -9.95
C GLY A 12 0.47 15.34 -8.55
N ASN A 13 -0.19 16.18 -7.75
CA ASN A 13 0.22 16.52 -6.38
C ASN A 13 -0.47 15.69 -5.30
N TYR A 14 -1.13 14.59 -5.67
CA TYR A 14 -1.87 13.74 -4.74
C TYR A 14 -1.43 12.28 -4.84
N VAL A 15 -1.52 11.59 -3.70
CA VAL A 15 -1.45 10.14 -3.58
C VAL A 15 -2.86 9.63 -3.37
N ILE A 16 -3.33 8.76 -4.26
CA ILE A 16 -4.60 8.08 -4.11
C ILE A 16 -4.35 6.84 -3.26
N ILE A 17 -5.14 6.68 -2.20
CA ILE A 17 -4.99 5.59 -1.24
C ILE A 17 -6.25 4.76 -1.13
N GLU A 18 -6.06 3.46 -0.90
CA GLU A 18 -7.11 2.52 -0.51
C GLU A 18 -7.01 2.25 1.01
N LYS A 19 -8.13 2.41 1.71
CA LYS A 19 -8.28 2.09 3.14
C LYS A 19 -8.58 0.60 3.31
N GLU A 20 -8.41 0.07 4.52
CA GLU A 20 -8.70 -1.35 4.81
C GLU A 20 -10.17 -1.74 4.55
N ASN A 21 -11.11 -0.80 4.59
CA ASN A 21 -12.52 -1.02 4.29
C ASN A 21 -12.85 -0.91 2.78
N GLY A 22 -11.85 -0.68 1.92
CA GLY A 22 -12.02 -0.50 0.47
C GLY A 22 -12.36 0.93 0.03
N ASP A 23 -12.52 1.88 0.97
CA ASP A 23 -12.74 3.28 0.61
C ASP A 23 -11.49 3.87 -0.03
N ILE A 24 -11.71 4.73 -1.03
CA ILE A 24 -10.65 5.47 -1.70
C ILE A 24 -10.63 6.91 -1.20
N ASP A 25 -9.44 7.41 -0.89
CA ASP A 25 -9.22 8.78 -0.46
C ASP A 25 -7.97 9.37 -1.13
N LYS A 26 -7.77 10.69 -1.02
CA LYS A 26 -6.59 11.37 -1.58
C LYS A 26 -5.84 12.15 -0.52
N ILE A 27 -4.52 12.02 -0.54
CA ILE A 27 -3.61 12.73 0.37
C ILE A 27 -2.68 13.60 -0.46
N SER A 28 -2.44 14.84 -0.02
CA SER A 28 -1.40 15.69 -0.64
C SER A 28 -0.04 15.04 -0.51
N ILE A 29 0.76 14.98 -1.59
CA ILE A 29 2.14 14.44 -1.55
C ILE A 29 3.00 15.12 -0.47
N ARG A 30 2.71 16.38 -0.14
CA ARG A 30 3.42 17.16 0.89
C ARG A 30 3.20 16.63 2.31
N ASN A 31 2.14 15.84 2.51
CA ASN A 31 1.84 15.21 3.79
C ASN A 31 2.50 13.84 3.92
N VAL A 32 3.13 13.31 2.86
CA VAL A 32 3.84 12.03 2.88
C VAL A 32 5.33 12.26 3.07
N THR A 33 5.90 11.67 4.11
CA THR A 33 7.31 11.83 4.47
C THR A 33 8.16 10.72 3.86
N GLY A 34 9.19 11.12 3.11
CA GLY A 34 10.17 10.23 2.50
C GLY A 34 9.78 9.77 1.10
N ASP A 35 10.58 8.86 0.53
CA ASP A 35 10.29 8.27 -0.78
C ASP A 35 9.14 7.28 -0.67
N PHE A 36 8.24 7.32 -1.65
CA PHE A 36 7.09 6.44 -1.75
C PHE A 36 6.81 6.08 -3.21
N LYS A 37 6.09 4.98 -3.41
CA LYS A 37 5.58 4.55 -4.72
C LYS A 37 4.27 3.78 -4.59
N GLU A 38 3.65 3.51 -5.73
CA GLU A 38 2.46 2.65 -5.83
C GLU A 38 2.71 1.28 -5.18
N GLY A 39 1.70 0.80 -4.46
CA GLY A 39 1.73 -0.41 -3.66
C GLY A 39 2.38 -0.30 -2.28
N ASP A 40 3.02 0.83 -1.94
CA ASP A 40 3.57 1.03 -0.59
C ASP A 40 2.45 1.22 0.44
N ILE A 41 2.71 0.80 1.68
CA ILE A 41 1.81 0.99 2.82
C ILE A 41 2.19 2.27 3.56
N LEU A 42 1.22 3.15 3.76
CA LEU A 42 1.31 4.33 4.60
C LEU A 42 0.71 4.06 5.98
N ILE A 43 1.34 4.64 7.00
CA ILE A 43 0.79 4.79 8.35
C ILE A 43 0.55 6.27 8.62
N ASN A 44 -0.58 6.58 9.26
CA ASN A 44 -0.87 7.92 9.73
C ASN A 44 -0.07 8.23 11.00
N ILE A 45 0.58 9.40 11.00
CA ILE A 45 1.33 9.99 12.10
C ILE A 45 0.61 11.28 12.52
N ASP A 46 0.15 11.31 13.77
CA ASP A 46 -0.46 12.47 14.42
C ASP A 46 -1.64 13.11 13.65
N ASN A 47 -2.44 12.29 12.95
CA ASN A 47 -3.60 12.70 12.15
C ASN A 47 -3.29 13.71 11.04
N LYS A 48 -2.02 13.90 10.68
CA LYS A 48 -1.60 14.98 9.77
C LYS A 48 -0.61 14.52 8.72
N TYR A 49 0.34 13.66 9.10
CA TYR A 49 1.40 13.22 8.21
C TYR A 49 1.32 11.72 7.99
N PHE A 50 1.90 11.27 6.90
CA PHE A 50 1.96 9.86 6.54
C PHE A 50 3.41 9.47 6.32
N LYS A 51 3.74 8.24 6.69
CA LYS A 51 5.06 7.66 6.45
C LYS A 51 4.91 6.28 5.84
N VAL A 52 5.83 5.93 4.95
CA VAL A 52 5.92 4.57 4.41
C VAL A 52 6.34 3.60 5.52
N ASP A 53 5.50 2.60 5.77
CA ASP A 53 5.83 1.41 6.54
C ASP A 53 6.46 0.37 5.61
N LYS A 54 7.79 0.48 5.46
CA LYS A 54 8.57 -0.45 4.62
C LYS A 54 8.42 -1.90 5.06
N LYS A 55 8.29 -2.17 6.37
CA LYS A 55 8.17 -3.53 6.87
C LYS A 55 6.84 -4.14 6.45
N SER A 56 5.73 -3.44 6.66
CA SER A 56 4.40 -3.91 6.23
C SER A 56 4.35 -4.04 4.71
N THR A 57 4.96 -3.11 3.97
CA THR A 57 5.03 -3.14 2.49
C THR A 57 5.70 -4.42 1.99
N GLU A 58 6.86 -4.78 2.53
CA GLU A 58 7.58 -6.00 2.12
C GLU A 58 6.85 -7.28 2.53
N ILE A 59 6.18 -7.29 3.69
CA ILE A 59 5.33 -8.41 4.11
C ILE A 59 4.18 -8.60 3.12
N ARG A 60 3.47 -7.53 2.75
CA ARG A 60 2.37 -7.59 1.79
C ARG A 60 2.84 -8.08 0.42
N LYS A 61 3.97 -7.56 -0.08
CA LYS A 61 4.55 -8.01 -1.35
C LYS A 61 4.85 -9.51 -1.34
N LYS A 62 5.45 -10.03 -0.27
CA LYS A 62 5.70 -11.47 -0.11
C LYS A 62 4.40 -12.28 -0.09
N GLN A 63 3.37 -11.81 0.62
CA GLN A 63 2.07 -12.48 0.67
C GLN A 63 1.40 -12.54 -0.72
N ILE A 64 1.44 -11.44 -1.48
CA ILE A 64 0.90 -11.41 -2.84
C ILE A 64 1.70 -12.37 -3.75
N HIS A 65 3.03 -12.31 -3.68
CA HIS A 65 3.89 -13.19 -4.46
C HIS A 65 3.65 -14.67 -4.18
N ASN A 66 3.51 -15.05 -2.90
CA ASN A 66 3.20 -16.42 -2.51
C ASN A 66 1.83 -16.86 -3.02
N LYS A 67 0.79 -16.02 -2.83
CA LYS A 67 -0.55 -16.32 -3.36
C LYS A 67 -0.56 -16.51 -4.87
N MET A 68 0.16 -15.65 -5.60
CA MET A 68 0.31 -15.80 -7.04
C MET A 68 0.96 -17.14 -7.35
N LYS A 69 2.12 -17.43 -6.74
CA LYS A 69 2.85 -18.69 -6.94
C LYS A 69 1.96 -19.93 -6.73
N ASP A 70 1.21 -19.96 -5.63
CA ASP A 70 0.30 -21.07 -5.31
C ASP A 70 -0.75 -21.26 -6.43
N MET A 71 -1.31 -20.18 -6.98
CA MET A 71 -2.26 -20.26 -8.12
C MET A 71 -1.61 -20.82 -9.41
N TRP A 72 -0.35 -20.49 -9.68
CA TRP A 72 0.34 -21.00 -10.88
C TRP A 72 0.72 -22.47 -10.76
N GLU A 73 1.05 -22.94 -9.56
CA GLU A 73 1.32 -24.36 -9.30
C GLU A 73 0.04 -25.20 -9.50
N GLU A 74 -1.12 -24.71 -9.04
CA GLU A 74 -2.42 -25.38 -9.28
C GLU A 74 -2.80 -25.47 -10.77
N TRP A 75 -2.34 -24.55 -11.62
CA TRP A 75 -2.66 -24.52 -13.04
C TRP A 75 -1.63 -25.21 -13.93
N ALA A 76 -0.42 -25.49 -13.42
CA ALA A 76 0.61 -26.21 -14.16
C ALA A 76 0.37 -27.74 -14.20
N ASP A 77 -0.48 -28.25 -13.31
CA ASP A 77 -0.86 -29.65 -13.19
C ASP A 77 -2.19 -30.01 -13.91
N LEU A 78 -2.77 -29.07 -14.68
CA LEU A 78 -3.95 -29.25 -15.54
C LEU A 78 -3.56 -29.31 -17.03
#